data_AF-A0A7J5B3B7-F1
#
_entry.id   AF-A0A7J5B3B7-F1
#
_cell.length_a   1.000
_cell.length_b   1.000
_cell.length_c   1.000
_cell.angle_alpha   90.00
_cell.angle_beta   90.00
_cell.angle_gamma   90.00
#
_symmetry.space_group_name_H-M   'P 1'
#
loop_
_entity.id
_entity.type
_entity.pdbx_description
1 polymer ?
#
loop_
_entity_poly.entity_id
_entity_poly.type
_entity_poly.pdbx_seq_one_letter_code
_entity_poly.pdbx_strand_id
1 'polypeptide(L)'
;MVAFMGLFAFAGLGAILGLSDTATTPSPSVEAAPVDTGADDLDAHIALYEQERTKIDELSVALDGNPAKPLVALFDWMEDQDAKMTDPNLTAYSAELLADQMSTFRADLEQSITDAQTRRTNASGSVSEGLIDAAGNGFIDVQYDAATACGTNENADQGYQTVGCVKGGSPLTVHLLPDAERTEWHAKMTTVHELAHVYQRADDVRYPDDDGGYQALLAQGLFQGSEEVMADCYALTYLNEWTLSDGVKETGYGYVCGDTERQAIRDWAAGMNAPVG
;
A
#
# COMPACT_ATOMS: atom_id res chain seq x y z
N MET A 1 -22.29 10.87 9.22
CA MET A 1 -21.07 10.08 8.96
C MET A 1 -20.07 11.03 8.36
N VAL A 2 -19.04 11.37 9.13
CA VAL A 2 -17.99 12.32 8.72
C VAL A 2 -16.86 11.49 8.13
N ALA A 3 -16.61 11.67 6.84
CA ALA A 3 -15.49 11.06 6.13
C ALA A 3 -14.20 11.81 6.50
N PHE A 4 -13.23 11.11 7.07
CA PHE A 4 -11.87 11.62 7.22
C PHE A 4 -11.09 11.18 5.98
N MET A 5 -10.88 12.10 5.04
CA MET A 5 -9.88 11.98 3.99
C MET A 5 -8.51 12.22 4.63
N GLY A 6 -7.71 11.17 4.79
CA GLY A 6 -6.28 11.29 5.07
C GLY A 6 -5.56 11.82 3.84
N LEU A 7 -5.34 13.14 3.80
CA LEU A 7 -4.57 13.81 2.77
C LEU A 7 -3.09 13.71 3.16
N PHE A 8 -2.30 12.89 2.48
CA PHE A 8 -0.84 12.91 2.63
C PHE A 8 -0.30 14.23 2.09
N ALA A 9 0.04 15.14 3.00
CA ALA A 9 0.73 16.39 2.69
C ALA A 9 2.07 16.41 3.42
N PHE A 10 3.13 16.01 2.71
CA PHE A 10 4.51 16.30 3.11
C PHE A 10 4.74 17.82 2.96
N ALA A 11 4.66 18.55 4.07
CA ALA A 11 4.98 19.97 4.10
C ALA A 11 6.49 20.15 4.31
N GLY A 12 7.18 20.52 3.24
CA GLY A 12 8.59 20.93 3.26
C GLY A 12 8.81 22.31 3.88
N LEU A 13 9.96 22.43 4.53
CA LEU A 13 10.53 23.62 5.17
C LEU A 13 10.60 24.88 4.28
N GLY A 14 10.37 26.04 4.88
CA GLY A 14 10.66 27.36 4.29
C GLY A 14 11.00 28.40 5.36
N ALA A 15 12.30 28.58 5.61
CA ALA A 15 12.86 29.64 6.44
C ALA A 15 12.72 31.02 5.76
N ILE A 16 12.37 32.07 6.51
CA ILE A 16 12.58 33.46 6.11
C ILE A 16 13.15 34.24 7.31
N LEU A 17 14.38 34.75 7.15
CA LEU A 17 15.03 35.73 8.02
C LEU A 17 15.12 37.10 7.31
N GLY A 18 14.99 38.19 8.09
CA GLY A 18 15.39 39.58 7.78
C GLY A 18 14.55 40.63 8.55
N LEU A 19 15.01 41.19 9.69
CA LEU A 19 15.84 42.43 9.90
C LEU A 19 15.08 43.74 9.53
N SER A 20 14.96 44.84 10.30
CA SER A 20 15.53 45.46 11.54
C SER A 20 14.50 46.53 12.06
N ASP A 21 14.50 47.07 13.29
CA ASP A 21 15.34 48.20 13.74
C ASP A 21 15.20 48.57 15.24
N THR A 22 16.36 48.80 15.86
CA THR A 22 16.78 49.67 17.01
C THR A 22 15.83 50.18 18.10
N ALA A 23 16.19 49.92 19.37
CA ALA A 23 16.32 50.94 20.44
C ALA A 23 17.13 50.43 21.66
N THR A 24 18.04 51.27 22.15
CA THR A 24 19.06 51.04 23.19
C THR A 24 18.53 51.22 24.62
N THR A 25 18.89 50.36 25.58
CA THR A 25 19.05 50.69 27.03
C THR A 25 19.76 49.54 27.80
N PRO A 26 20.34 49.78 29.02
CA PRO A 26 21.62 49.21 29.46
C PRO A 26 21.55 47.88 30.25
N SER A 27 22.64 47.11 30.22
CA SER A 27 22.87 45.91 31.04
C SER A 27 22.82 46.20 32.54
N PRO A 28 22.24 45.26 33.30
CA PRO A 28 23.07 44.59 34.29
C PRO A 28 22.88 43.08 34.31
N SER A 29 23.89 42.42 34.85
CA SER A 29 23.95 41.01 35.25
C SER A 29 24.46 40.09 34.13
N VAL A 30 25.63 39.51 34.41
CA VAL A 30 26.20 38.39 33.67
C VAL A 30 25.19 37.25 33.78
N GLU A 31 24.35 37.12 32.76
CA GLU A 31 23.60 35.90 32.51
C GLU A 31 24.65 34.82 32.24
N ALA A 32 24.54 33.70 32.96
CA ALA A 32 25.36 32.53 32.67
C ALA A 32 25.25 32.24 31.17
N ALA A 33 26.38 31.90 30.53
CA ALA A 33 26.38 31.46 29.15
C ALA A 33 25.23 30.45 28.95
N PRO A 34 24.46 30.54 27.85
CA PRO A 34 23.45 29.53 27.57
C PRO A 34 24.15 28.18 27.64
N VAL A 35 23.63 27.31 28.50
CA VAL A 35 24.12 25.93 28.57
C VAL A 35 23.91 25.39 27.17
N ASP A 36 24.98 24.89 26.56
CA ASP A 36 24.91 24.19 25.28
C ASP A 36 24.12 22.90 25.52
N THR A 37 22.79 22.99 25.43
CA THR A 37 21.88 21.85 25.60
C THR A 37 21.86 20.95 24.37
N GLY A 38 22.58 21.31 23.29
CA GLY A 38 22.51 20.62 22.02
C GLY A 38 22.90 19.14 22.08
N ALA A 39 23.72 18.72 23.06
CA ALA A 39 24.04 17.32 23.29
C ALA A 39 22.92 16.57 24.06
N ASP A 40 22.38 17.17 25.12
CA ASP A 40 21.29 16.58 25.91
C ASP A 40 19.98 16.49 25.09
N ASP A 41 19.73 17.50 24.24
CA ASP A 41 18.60 17.52 23.31
C ASP A 41 18.78 16.47 22.20
N LEU A 42 20.01 16.33 21.66
CA LEU A 42 20.33 15.29 20.67
C LEU A 42 20.10 13.87 21.22
N ASP A 43 20.66 13.55 22.38
CA ASP A 43 20.50 12.23 23.00
C ASP A 43 19.02 11.91 23.30
N ALA A 44 18.24 12.92 23.70
CA ALA A 44 16.80 12.75 23.93
C ALA A 44 16.03 12.43 22.63
N HIS A 45 16.35 13.10 21.52
CA HIS A 45 15.71 12.83 20.23
C HIS A 45 16.10 11.47 19.66
N ILE A 46 17.37 11.05 19.82
CA ILE A 46 17.82 9.69 19.46
C ILE A 46 17.03 8.65 20.26
N ALA A 47 16.90 8.83 21.58
CA ALA A 47 16.16 7.90 22.43
C ALA A 47 14.67 7.82 22.05
N LEU A 48 14.05 8.94 21.68
CA LEU A 48 12.67 8.95 21.16
C LEU A 48 12.59 8.17 19.86
N TYR A 49 13.49 8.41 18.90
CA TYR A 49 13.52 7.68 17.64
C TYR A 49 13.65 6.17 17.86
N GLU A 50 14.56 5.73 18.73
CA GLU A 50 14.75 4.30 19.05
C GLU A 50 13.49 3.67 19.67
N GLN A 51 12.78 4.43 20.52
CA GLN A 51 11.51 4.01 21.09
C GLN A 51 10.44 3.83 20.01
N GLU A 52 10.30 4.80 19.11
CA GLU A 52 9.33 4.74 18.00
C GLU A 52 9.65 3.58 17.05
N ARG A 53 10.94 3.41 16.70
CA ARG A 53 11.43 2.33 15.85
C ARG A 53 11.15 0.96 16.44
N THR A 54 11.40 0.78 17.75
CA THR A 54 11.06 -0.44 18.48
C THR A 54 9.56 -0.72 18.42
N LYS A 55 8.73 0.32 18.59
CA LYS A 55 7.29 0.15 18.54
C LYS A 55 6.79 -0.20 17.13
N ILE A 56 7.40 0.37 16.10
CA ILE A 56 7.12 0.02 14.71
C ILE A 56 7.49 -1.43 14.42
N ASP A 57 8.62 -1.94 14.92
CA ASP A 57 8.98 -3.35 14.78
C ASP A 57 7.90 -4.26 15.36
N GLU A 58 7.44 -3.97 16.59
CA GLU A 58 6.35 -4.72 17.23
C GLU A 58 5.06 -4.71 16.40
N LEU A 59 4.69 -3.55 15.84
CA LEU A 59 3.50 -3.39 15.01
C LEU A 59 3.65 -4.11 13.66
N SER A 60 4.85 -4.12 13.08
CA SER A 60 5.13 -4.67 11.75
C SER A 60 4.85 -6.17 11.65
N VAL A 61 4.89 -6.89 12.78
CA VAL A 61 4.53 -8.32 12.88
C VAL A 61 3.11 -8.59 12.38
N ALA A 62 2.19 -7.63 12.48
CA ALA A 62 0.83 -7.76 11.94
C ALA A 62 0.78 -7.90 10.40
N LEU A 63 1.86 -7.50 9.72
CA LEU A 63 2.03 -7.54 8.27
C LEU A 63 2.96 -8.68 7.80
N ASP A 64 3.46 -9.52 8.71
CA ASP A 64 4.34 -10.62 8.35
C ASP A 64 3.66 -11.60 7.40
N GLY A 65 4.30 -11.85 6.26
CA GLY A 65 3.75 -12.69 5.19
C GLY A 65 2.55 -12.08 4.45
N ASN A 66 2.14 -10.85 4.75
CA ASN A 66 1.04 -10.19 4.04
C ASN A 66 1.55 -9.62 2.69
N PRO A 67 0.97 -10.03 1.55
CA PRO A 67 1.40 -9.55 0.24
C PRO A 67 1.19 -8.04 0.05
N ALA A 68 0.23 -7.45 0.76
CA ALA A 68 -0.08 -6.02 0.70
C ALA A 68 0.81 -5.15 1.60
N LYS A 69 1.77 -5.72 2.34
CA LYS A 69 2.69 -5.00 3.25
C LYS A 69 3.29 -3.72 2.63
N PRO A 70 3.81 -3.72 1.38
CA PRO A 70 4.38 -2.51 0.78
C PRO A 70 3.39 -1.36 0.57
N LEU A 71 2.10 -1.66 0.46
CA LEU A 71 1.05 -0.65 0.29
C LEU A 71 0.54 -0.10 1.62
N VAL A 72 0.75 -0.83 2.73
CA VAL A 72 0.33 -0.40 4.07
C VAL A 72 1.32 0.60 4.65
N ALA A 73 2.62 0.34 4.47
CA ALA A 73 3.67 1.21 4.99
C ALA A 73 4.96 1.10 4.17
N LEU A 74 5.66 2.22 4.03
CA LEU A 74 6.91 2.33 3.27
C LEU A 74 8.13 1.99 4.16
N PHE A 75 8.35 0.70 4.41
CA PHE A 75 9.46 0.25 5.26
C PHE A 75 10.83 0.60 4.67
N ASP A 76 10.99 0.64 3.35
CA ASP A 76 12.26 1.04 2.72
C ASP A 76 12.61 2.51 3.03
N TRP A 77 11.60 3.39 3.07
CA TRP A 77 11.80 4.78 3.51
C TRP A 77 12.22 4.85 4.99
N MET A 78 11.74 3.93 5.83
CA MET A 78 12.14 3.85 7.23
C MET A 78 13.61 3.41 7.35
N GLU A 79 14.07 2.46 6.55
CA GLU A 79 15.48 2.05 6.48
C GLU A 79 16.41 3.22 6.08
N ASP A 80 15.97 4.07 5.15
CA ASP A 80 16.67 5.31 4.80
C ASP A 80 16.76 6.29 5.99
N GLN A 81 15.75 6.33 6.86
CA GLN A 81 15.79 7.18 8.06
C GLN A 81 16.73 6.58 9.11
N ASP A 82 16.76 5.24 9.24
CA ASP A 82 17.69 4.54 10.13
C ASP A 82 19.13 4.87 9.75
N ALA A 83 19.44 4.88 8.45
CA ALA A 83 20.76 5.28 7.97
C ALA A 83 21.13 6.72 8.38
N LYS A 84 20.20 7.67 8.23
CA LYS A 84 20.42 9.08 8.62
C LYS A 84 20.59 9.26 10.13
N MET A 85 19.86 8.49 10.94
CA MET A 85 19.97 8.55 12.41
C MET A 85 21.36 8.09 12.90
N THR A 86 22.08 7.29 12.10
CA THR A 86 23.45 6.86 12.43
C THR A 86 24.55 7.77 11.88
N ASP A 87 24.22 8.90 11.23
CA ASP A 87 25.22 9.81 10.67
C ASP A 87 26.10 10.41 11.80
N PRO A 88 27.45 10.30 11.72
CA PRO A 88 28.34 10.88 12.73
C PRO A 88 28.27 12.41 12.82
N ASN A 89 27.66 13.08 11.85
CA ASN A 89 27.44 14.53 11.84
C ASN A 89 25.97 14.90 12.15
N LEU A 90 25.20 13.97 12.72
CA LEU A 90 23.82 14.22 13.14
C LEU A 90 23.74 15.42 14.10
N THR A 91 22.80 16.32 13.83
CA THR A 91 22.52 17.48 14.67
C THR A 91 21.25 17.27 15.48
N ALA A 92 21.10 17.95 16.62
CA ALA A 92 19.88 17.87 17.44
C ALA A 92 18.61 18.16 16.62
N TYR A 93 18.65 19.17 15.75
CA TYR A 93 17.53 19.51 14.86
C TYR A 93 17.19 18.39 13.86
N SER A 94 18.21 17.76 13.25
CA SER A 94 17.98 16.63 12.34
C SER A 94 17.43 15.42 13.09
N ALA A 95 17.92 15.16 14.31
CA ALA A 95 17.43 14.09 15.15
C ALA A 95 15.98 14.31 15.58
N GLU A 96 15.60 15.53 15.96
CA GLU A 96 14.23 15.93 16.27
C GLU A 96 13.30 15.66 15.08
N LEU A 97 13.68 16.12 13.88
CA LEU A 97 12.89 15.92 12.67
C LEU A 97 12.69 14.43 12.34
N LEU A 98 13.75 13.62 12.46
CA LEU A 98 13.67 12.18 12.21
C LEU A 98 12.79 11.48 13.25
N ALA A 99 12.89 11.87 14.53
CA ALA A 99 12.05 11.33 15.60
C ALA A 99 10.57 11.65 15.36
N ASP A 100 10.23 12.90 15.02
CA ASP A 100 8.85 13.33 14.70
C ASP A 100 8.28 12.58 13.47
N GLN A 101 9.11 12.37 12.45
CA GLN A 101 8.75 11.59 11.27
C GLN A 101 8.46 10.13 11.66
N MET A 102 9.26 9.54 12.55
CA MET A 102 9.07 8.17 13.01
C MET A 102 7.83 8.03 13.90
N SER A 103 7.55 8.99 14.78
CA SER A 103 6.30 9.04 15.56
C SER A 103 5.07 9.10 14.66
N THR A 104 5.14 9.86 13.57
CA THR A 104 4.05 9.95 12.56
C THR A 104 3.87 8.60 11.85
N PHE A 105 4.96 8.01 11.36
CA PHE A 105 4.94 6.69 10.72
C PHE A 105 4.35 5.62 11.64
N ARG A 106 4.75 5.59 12.91
CA ARG A 106 4.19 4.66 13.91
C ARG A 106 2.69 4.87 14.06
N ALA A 107 2.23 6.12 14.19
CA ALA A 107 0.82 6.42 14.37
C ALA A 107 -0.02 5.97 13.15
N ASP A 108 0.47 6.20 11.94
CA ASP A 108 -0.19 5.78 10.70
C ASP A 108 -0.25 4.24 10.58
N LEU A 109 0.83 3.55 10.95
CA LEU A 109 0.86 2.08 10.99
C LEU A 109 -0.12 1.51 12.03
N GLU A 110 -0.15 2.08 13.24
CA GLU A 110 -1.07 1.69 14.31
C GLU A 110 -2.53 1.90 13.90
N GLN A 111 -2.84 3.01 13.22
CA GLN A 111 -4.17 3.26 12.67
C GLN A 111 -4.52 2.24 11.59
N SER A 112 -3.60 1.93 10.67
CA SER A 112 -3.82 0.94 9.61
C SER A 112 -4.10 -0.45 10.18
N ILE A 113 -3.40 -0.85 11.24
CA ILE A 113 -3.64 -2.11 11.95
C ILE A 113 -5.01 -2.10 12.63
N THR A 114 -5.40 -1.00 13.26
CA THR A 114 -6.72 -0.85 13.91
C THR A 114 -7.86 -0.94 12.90
N ASP A 115 -7.70 -0.28 11.75
CA ASP A 115 -8.67 -0.34 10.66
C ASP A 115 -8.79 -1.76 10.11
N ALA A 116 -7.66 -2.44 9.89
CA ALA A 116 -7.65 -3.82 9.43
C ALA A 116 -8.33 -4.77 10.43
N GLN A 117 -8.06 -4.62 11.73
CA GLN A 117 -8.73 -5.38 12.77
C GLN A 117 -10.25 -5.15 12.77
N THR A 118 -10.68 -3.90 12.56
CA THR A 118 -12.10 -3.56 12.45
C THR A 118 -12.73 -4.24 11.24
N ARG A 119 -12.09 -4.18 10.07
CA ARG A 119 -12.59 -4.80 8.83
C ARG A 119 -12.75 -6.31 8.95
N ARG A 120 -11.82 -7.00 9.63
CA ARG A 120 -11.92 -8.45 9.90
C ARG A 120 -13.16 -8.89 10.67
N THR A 121 -13.86 -7.94 11.32
CA THR A 121 -15.12 -8.23 12.02
C THR A 121 -16.35 -8.07 11.14
N ASN A 122 -16.19 -7.51 9.94
CA ASN A 122 -17.24 -7.47 8.93
C ASN A 122 -17.45 -8.90 8.41
N ALA A 123 -18.71 -9.33 8.39
CA ALA A 123 -19.11 -10.63 7.89
C ALA A 123 -20.44 -10.45 7.17
N SER A 124 -20.40 -9.82 6.00
CA SER A 124 -21.51 -9.92 5.06
C SER A 124 -21.76 -11.38 4.65
N GLY A 125 -20.71 -12.22 4.71
CA GLY A 125 -20.77 -13.64 4.36
C GLY A 125 -20.79 -13.87 2.85
N SER A 126 -20.46 -12.83 2.06
CA SER A 126 -20.36 -12.91 0.62
C SER A 126 -19.09 -13.65 0.19
N VAL A 127 -19.09 -14.17 -1.04
CA VAL A 127 -17.94 -14.92 -1.56
C VAL A 127 -16.76 -13.99 -1.83
N SER A 128 -17.04 -12.79 -2.33
CA SER A 128 -15.99 -11.81 -2.60
C SER A 128 -15.32 -11.31 -1.32
N GLU A 129 -16.10 -10.98 -0.28
CA GLU A 129 -15.54 -10.56 1.02
C GLU A 129 -14.65 -11.66 1.62
N GLY A 130 -15.10 -12.93 1.60
CA GLY A 130 -14.31 -14.04 2.12
C GLY A 130 -12.96 -14.24 1.40
N LEU A 131 -12.90 -13.97 0.10
CA LEU A 131 -11.63 -14.00 -0.66
C LEU A 131 -10.72 -12.83 -0.28
N ILE A 132 -11.28 -11.62 -0.15
CA ILE A 132 -10.52 -10.41 0.23
C ILE A 132 -9.97 -10.54 1.65
N ASP A 133 -10.77 -11.03 2.59
CA ASP A 133 -10.35 -11.25 3.98
C ASP A 133 -9.22 -12.27 4.08
N ALA A 134 -9.31 -13.37 3.33
CA ALA A 134 -8.27 -14.39 3.27
C ALA A 134 -6.97 -13.86 2.65
N ALA A 135 -7.09 -13.00 1.64
CA ALA A 135 -5.97 -12.41 0.91
C ALA A 135 -5.23 -11.32 1.69
N GLY A 136 -5.96 -10.47 2.41
CA GLY A 136 -5.44 -9.24 3.00
C GLY A 136 -5.38 -9.23 4.52
N ASN A 137 -5.99 -10.20 5.22
CA ASN A 137 -6.13 -10.20 6.68
C ASN A 137 -6.67 -8.86 7.22
N GLY A 138 -7.64 -8.26 6.51
CA GLY A 138 -8.25 -6.96 6.81
C GLY A 138 -7.52 -5.72 6.27
N PHE A 139 -6.29 -5.85 5.77
CA PHE A 139 -5.55 -4.72 5.18
C PHE A 139 -6.03 -4.36 3.77
N ILE A 140 -6.65 -5.30 3.07
CA ILE A 140 -7.35 -5.06 1.81
C ILE A 140 -8.84 -4.95 2.13
N ASP A 141 -9.48 -3.89 1.64
CA ASP A 141 -10.90 -3.61 1.81
C ASP A 141 -11.68 -3.95 0.53
N VAL A 142 -12.99 -4.17 0.68
CA VAL A 142 -13.92 -4.38 -0.43
C VAL A 142 -15.06 -3.38 -0.35
N GLN A 143 -15.37 -2.74 -1.47
CA GLN A 143 -16.49 -1.82 -1.61
C GLN A 143 -17.38 -2.27 -2.77
N TYR A 144 -18.68 -2.35 -2.55
CA TYR A 144 -19.65 -2.79 -3.57
C TYR A 144 -20.23 -1.61 -4.36
N ASP A 145 -19.35 -0.79 -4.93
CA ASP A 145 -19.68 0.47 -5.59
C ASP A 145 -19.02 0.63 -6.97
N ALA A 146 -18.62 -0.49 -7.61
CA ALA A 146 -17.94 -0.45 -8.92
C ALA A 146 -18.68 0.36 -10.00
N ALA A 147 -20.01 0.39 -9.97
CA ALA A 147 -20.82 1.18 -10.91
C ALA A 147 -20.52 2.70 -10.87
N THR A 148 -20.06 3.21 -9.72
CA THR A 148 -19.67 4.62 -9.54
C THR A 148 -18.17 4.79 -9.38
N ALA A 149 -17.50 3.79 -8.82
CA ALA A 149 -16.07 3.86 -8.56
C ALA A 149 -15.24 3.55 -9.80
N CYS A 150 -15.64 2.55 -10.59
CA CYS A 150 -14.88 2.07 -11.72
C CYS A 150 -15.22 2.84 -12.99
N GLY A 151 -14.22 3.01 -13.86
CA GLY A 151 -14.40 3.65 -15.16
C GLY A 151 -15.35 2.84 -16.06
N THR A 152 -16.08 3.53 -16.94
CA THR A 152 -16.88 2.86 -17.97
C THR A 152 -15.96 2.18 -18.97
N ASN A 153 -16.22 0.91 -19.27
CA ASN A 153 -15.49 0.17 -20.29
C ASN A 153 -15.62 0.87 -21.65
N GLU A 154 -14.54 0.94 -22.42
CA GLU A 154 -14.53 1.55 -23.75
C GLU A 154 -15.47 0.87 -24.76
N ASN A 155 -15.78 -0.40 -24.54
CA ASN A 155 -16.71 -1.20 -25.35
C ASN A 155 -18.09 -1.33 -24.71
N ALA A 156 -18.50 -0.41 -23.83
CA ALA A 156 -19.81 -0.43 -23.19
C ALA A 156 -20.97 -0.45 -24.20
N ASP A 157 -20.83 0.22 -25.34
CA ASP A 157 -21.81 0.21 -26.44
C ASP A 157 -22.00 -1.17 -27.08
N GLN A 158 -21.05 -2.08 -26.87
CA GLN A 158 -21.10 -3.47 -27.33
C GLN A 158 -21.59 -4.43 -26.23
N GLY A 159 -22.04 -3.89 -25.10
CA GLY A 159 -22.57 -4.66 -23.97
C GLY A 159 -21.53 -5.08 -22.92
N TYR A 160 -20.29 -4.58 -23.00
CA TYR A 160 -19.28 -4.81 -21.97
C TYR A 160 -19.58 -3.98 -20.72
N GLN A 161 -19.31 -4.55 -19.56
CA GLN A 161 -19.52 -3.90 -18.27
C GLN A 161 -18.28 -4.06 -17.40
N THR A 162 -17.81 -2.97 -16.81
CA THR A 162 -16.78 -3.01 -15.77
C THR A 162 -17.40 -3.57 -14.49
N VAL A 163 -16.89 -4.72 -14.04
CA VAL A 163 -17.44 -5.45 -12.87
C VAL A 163 -16.60 -5.29 -11.61
N GLY A 164 -15.37 -4.79 -11.76
CA GLY A 164 -14.43 -4.53 -10.69
C GLY A 164 -13.37 -3.52 -11.11
N CYS A 165 -12.66 -2.96 -10.12
CA CYS A 165 -11.43 -2.22 -10.31
C CYS A 165 -10.69 -2.03 -8.97
N VAL A 166 -9.40 -1.75 -9.06
CA VAL A 166 -8.61 -1.16 -7.98
C VAL A 166 -8.09 0.20 -8.44
N LYS A 167 -8.23 1.24 -7.61
CA LYS A 167 -7.82 2.61 -7.96
C LYS A 167 -6.39 2.88 -7.53
N GLY A 168 -5.62 3.59 -8.37
CA GLY A 168 -4.25 4.00 -8.02
C GLY A 168 -4.16 4.83 -6.74
N GLY A 169 -5.13 5.72 -6.47
CA GLY A 169 -5.17 6.51 -5.23
C GLY A 169 -5.72 5.78 -4.00
N SER A 170 -6.18 4.53 -4.15
CA SER A 170 -6.70 3.69 -3.07
C SER A 170 -6.36 2.21 -3.36
N PRO A 171 -5.06 1.86 -3.38
CA PRO A 171 -4.60 0.56 -3.89
C PRO A 171 -4.97 -0.61 -2.97
N LEU A 172 -5.39 -0.34 -1.74
CA LEU A 172 -5.86 -1.32 -0.75
C LEU A 172 -7.39 -1.48 -0.76
N THR A 173 -8.10 -0.94 -1.76
CA THR A 173 -9.55 -1.07 -1.87
C THR A 173 -9.93 -1.69 -3.21
N VAL A 174 -10.58 -2.84 -3.13
CA VAL A 174 -11.16 -3.53 -4.28
C VAL A 174 -12.62 -3.11 -4.45
N HIS A 175 -12.92 -2.42 -5.53
CA HIS A 175 -14.28 -2.00 -5.86
C HIS A 175 -14.91 -3.06 -6.75
N LEU A 176 -16.07 -3.60 -6.35
CA LEU A 176 -16.77 -4.66 -7.08
C LEU A 176 -18.23 -4.28 -7.32
N LEU A 177 -18.84 -4.88 -8.34
CA LEU A 177 -20.31 -4.98 -8.37
C LEU A 177 -20.79 -5.93 -7.26
N PRO A 178 -22.00 -5.73 -6.72
CA PRO A 178 -22.57 -6.65 -5.75
C PRO A 178 -22.57 -8.10 -6.24
N ASP A 179 -22.27 -9.05 -5.34
CA ASP A 179 -22.26 -10.48 -5.67
C ASP A 179 -23.62 -10.96 -6.22
N ALA A 180 -24.73 -10.37 -5.77
CA ALA A 180 -26.06 -10.68 -6.25
C ALA A 180 -26.30 -10.34 -7.73
N GLU A 181 -25.46 -9.51 -8.34
CA GLU A 181 -25.53 -9.13 -9.76
C GLU A 181 -24.65 -10.03 -10.65
N ARG A 182 -23.92 -10.98 -10.05
CA ARG A 182 -22.95 -11.84 -10.73
C ARG A 182 -23.25 -13.31 -10.41
N THR A 183 -22.83 -14.23 -11.27
CA THR A 183 -22.81 -15.64 -10.88
C THR A 183 -21.68 -15.84 -9.87
N GLU A 184 -21.77 -16.87 -9.01
CA GLU A 184 -20.72 -17.16 -8.04
C GLU A 184 -19.35 -17.33 -8.71
N TRP A 185 -19.32 -17.97 -9.88
CA TRP A 185 -18.11 -18.12 -10.68
C TRP A 185 -17.52 -16.76 -11.09
N HIS A 186 -18.34 -15.85 -11.62
CA HIS A 186 -17.89 -14.50 -11.99
C HIS A 186 -17.45 -13.67 -10.78
N ALA A 187 -18.13 -13.81 -9.64
CA ALA A 187 -17.75 -13.13 -8.40
C ALA A 187 -16.35 -13.59 -7.93
N LYS A 188 -16.05 -14.90 -7.99
CA LYS A 188 -14.72 -15.44 -7.68
C LYS A 188 -13.67 -14.95 -8.67
N MET A 189 -13.91 -15.13 -9.97
CA MET A 189 -12.97 -14.74 -11.02
C MET A 189 -12.62 -13.25 -10.94
N THR A 190 -13.64 -12.38 -10.85
CA THR A 190 -13.44 -10.94 -10.75
C THR A 190 -12.66 -10.58 -9.48
N THR A 191 -13.08 -11.11 -8.32
CA THR A 191 -12.42 -10.75 -7.05
C THR A 191 -10.95 -11.14 -7.03
N VAL A 192 -10.61 -12.34 -7.54
CA VAL A 192 -9.22 -12.79 -7.60
C VAL A 192 -8.42 -12.02 -8.65
N HIS A 193 -9.04 -11.66 -9.78
CA HIS A 193 -8.43 -10.76 -10.77
C HIS A 193 -8.08 -9.40 -10.14
N GLU A 194 -9.01 -8.76 -9.44
CA GLU A 194 -8.76 -7.47 -8.80
C GLU A 194 -7.72 -7.57 -7.66
N LEU A 195 -7.68 -8.69 -6.93
CA LEU A 195 -6.61 -8.94 -5.96
C LEU A 195 -5.23 -8.98 -6.63
N ALA A 196 -5.12 -9.55 -7.83
CA ALA A 196 -3.88 -9.53 -8.59
C ALA A 196 -3.39 -8.10 -8.87
N HIS A 197 -4.32 -7.17 -9.13
CA HIS A 197 -3.99 -5.75 -9.27
C HIS A 197 -3.55 -5.07 -7.97
N VAL A 198 -4.05 -5.50 -6.80
CA VAL A 198 -3.51 -5.05 -5.51
C VAL A 198 -2.07 -5.52 -5.37
N TYR A 199 -1.80 -6.77 -5.73
CA TYR A 199 -0.47 -7.37 -5.66
C TYR A 199 0.51 -6.73 -6.63
N GLN A 200 0.14 -6.54 -7.90
CA GLN A 200 0.95 -5.81 -8.87
C GLN A 200 1.37 -4.44 -8.35
N ARG A 201 0.44 -3.66 -7.76
CA ARG A 201 0.79 -2.38 -7.13
C ARG A 201 1.72 -2.51 -5.93
N ALA A 202 1.54 -3.55 -5.11
CA ALA A 202 2.47 -3.83 -4.02
C ALA A 202 3.86 -4.20 -4.52
N ASP A 203 3.95 -4.82 -5.69
CA ASP A 203 5.20 -5.17 -6.37
C ASP A 203 5.87 -3.94 -6.99
N ASP A 204 5.10 -3.03 -7.60
CA ASP A 204 5.61 -1.74 -8.12
C ASP A 204 6.28 -0.90 -7.02
N VAL A 205 5.73 -0.92 -5.79
CA VAL A 205 6.36 -0.23 -4.65
C VAL A 205 7.73 -0.83 -4.30
N ARG A 206 7.93 -2.14 -4.50
CA ARG A 206 9.22 -2.81 -4.25
C ARG A 206 10.22 -2.57 -5.38
N TYR A 207 9.75 -2.28 -6.59
CA TYR A 207 10.58 -2.11 -7.79
C TYR A 207 10.21 -0.81 -8.54
N PRO A 208 10.54 0.37 -7.98
CA PRO A 208 10.08 1.66 -8.49
C PRO A 208 10.65 2.07 -9.86
N ASP A 209 11.68 1.38 -10.36
CA ASP A 209 12.32 1.65 -11.65
C ASP A 209 11.89 0.67 -12.76
N ASP A 210 10.79 -0.07 -12.56
CA ASP A 210 10.26 -1.10 -13.49
C ASP A 210 11.27 -2.21 -13.86
N ASP A 211 12.30 -2.41 -13.03
CA ASP A 211 13.43 -3.30 -13.31
C ASP A 211 13.26 -4.72 -12.73
N GLY A 212 12.12 -4.98 -12.10
CA GLY A 212 11.83 -6.23 -11.40
C GLY A 212 10.36 -6.62 -11.40
N GLY A 213 10.04 -7.60 -10.56
CA GLY A 213 8.65 -8.01 -10.31
C GLY A 213 7.90 -8.49 -11.54
N TYR A 214 6.61 -8.15 -11.61
CA TYR A 214 5.75 -8.51 -12.72
C TYR A 214 6.07 -7.76 -14.01
N GLN A 215 6.54 -6.50 -13.93
CA GLN A 215 6.91 -5.71 -15.12
C GLN A 215 7.98 -6.42 -15.95
N ALA A 216 8.95 -7.07 -15.30
CA ALA A 216 9.95 -7.89 -15.97
C ALA A 216 9.35 -9.09 -16.71
N LEU A 217 8.25 -9.67 -16.23
CA LEU A 217 7.53 -10.77 -16.92
C LEU A 217 6.81 -10.23 -18.17
N LEU A 218 6.16 -9.08 -18.05
CA LEU A 218 5.50 -8.41 -19.18
C LEU A 218 6.51 -8.02 -20.26
N ALA A 219 7.67 -7.49 -19.88
CA ALA A 219 8.75 -7.12 -20.80
C ALA A 219 9.34 -8.31 -21.57
N GLN A 220 9.25 -9.53 -21.01
CA GLN A 220 9.64 -10.78 -21.68
C GLN A 220 8.57 -11.27 -22.68
N GLY A 221 7.42 -10.61 -22.77
CA GLY A 221 6.31 -10.97 -23.65
C GLY A 221 5.36 -12.01 -23.06
N LEU A 222 5.49 -12.33 -21.77
CA LEU A 222 4.47 -13.13 -21.06
C LEU A 222 3.19 -12.32 -20.90
N PHE A 223 2.04 -13.00 -20.82
CA PHE A 223 0.73 -12.39 -20.62
C PHE A 223 0.38 -11.36 -21.71
N GLN A 224 0.89 -11.57 -22.93
CA GLN A 224 0.80 -10.61 -24.04
C GLN A 224 1.33 -9.20 -23.71
N GLY A 225 2.17 -9.07 -22.68
CA GLY A 225 2.67 -7.78 -22.18
C GLY A 225 1.61 -6.92 -21.49
N SER A 226 0.52 -7.50 -20.98
CA SER A 226 -0.59 -6.79 -20.35
C SER A 226 -0.79 -7.17 -18.88
N GLU A 227 -0.88 -6.16 -18.00
CA GLU A 227 -1.19 -6.35 -16.58
C GLU A 227 -2.57 -6.99 -16.34
N GLU A 228 -3.53 -6.64 -17.19
CA GLU A 228 -4.92 -7.15 -17.17
C GLU A 228 -4.96 -8.64 -17.55
N VAL A 229 -4.22 -9.03 -18.59
CA VAL A 229 -4.07 -10.44 -18.99
C VAL A 229 -3.32 -11.24 -17.94
N MET A 230 -2.34 -10.63 -17.27
CA MET A 230 -1.66 -11.25 -16.14
C MET A 230 -2.62 -11.44 -14.96
N ALA A 231 -3.47 -10.46 -14.65
CA ALA A 231 -4.49 -10.56 -13.60
C ALA A 231 -5.52 -11.68 -13.90
N ASP A 232 -5.94 -11.82 -15.15
CA ASP A 232 -6.74 -12.97 -15.61
C ASP A 232 -6.00 -14.30 -15.40
N CYS A 233 -4.71 -14.36 -15.77
CA CYS A 233 -3.92 -15.57 -15.56
C CYS A 233 -3.74 -15.91 -14.08
N TYR A 234 -3.62 -14.90 -13.22
CA TYR A 234 -3.60 -15.08 -11.78
C TYR A 234 -4.90 -15.70 -11.28
N ALA A 235 -6.06 -15.14 -11.68
CA ALA A 235 -7.37 -15.67 -11.31
C ALA A 235 -7.58 -17.10 -11.79
N LEU A 236 -7.25 -17.39 -13.05
CA LEU A 236 -7.30 -18.74 -13.61
C LEU A 236 -6.39 -19.69 -12.82
N THR A 237 -5.16 -19.28 -12.51
CA THR A 237 -4.19 -20.09 -11.75
C THR A 237 -4.68 -20.39 -10.34
N TYR A 238 -5.13 -19.38 -9.62
CA TYR A 238 -5.65 -19.49 -8.25
C TYR A 238 -6.87 -20.40 -8.16
N LEU A 239 -7.83 -20.25 -9.08
CA LEU A 239 -9.07 -21.03 -9.08
C LEU A 239 -8.92 -22.39 -9.79
N ASN A 240 -7.73 -22.69 -10.31
CA ASN A 240 -7.43 -23.86 -11.13
C ASN A 240 -8.38 -24.01 -12.35
N GLU A 241 -8.74 -22.88 -12.96
CA GLU A 241 -9.61 -22.79 -14.13
C GLU A 241 -8.80 -22.77 -15.44
N TRP A 242 -9.43 -23.14 -16.55
CA TRP A 242 -8.82 -23.16 -17.90
C TRP A 242 -9.67 -22.44 -18.95
N THR A 243 -10.60 -21.61 -18.49
CA THR A 243 -11.55 -20.88 -19.34
C THR A 243 -11.93 -19.58 -18.65
N LEU A 244 -12.15 -18.55 -19.46
CA LEU A 244 -12.71 -17.26 -19.03
C LEU A 244 -14.24 -17.20 -19.16
N SER A 245 -14.88 -18.35 -19.38
CA SER A 245 -16.33 -18.45 -19.53
C SER A 245 -16.93 -19.50 -18.60
N ASP A 246 -18.08 -19.17 -18.02
CA ASP A 246 -18.97 -20.12 -17.33
C ASP A 246 -19.95 -20.83 -18.29
N GLY A 247 -19.78 -20.67 -19.60
CA GLY A 247 -20.65 -21.18 -20.65
C GLY A 247 -21.87 -20.31 -20.96
N VAL A 248 -22.07 -19.20 -20.22
CA VAL A 248 -23.15 -18.23 -20.46
C VAL A 248 -22.58 -16.85 -20.73
N LYS A 249 -21.60 -16.42 -19.95
CA LYS A 249 -20.90 -15.14 -20.12
C LYS A 249 -19.39 -15.37 -20.21
N GLU A 250 -18.70 -14.39 -20.75
CA GLU A 250 -17.23 -14.32 -20.72
C GLU A 250 -16.80 -13.18 -19.80
N THR A 251 -15.64 -13.35 -19.15
CA THR A 251 -14.98 -12.35 -18.31
C THR A 251 -13.55 -12.13 -18.80
N GLY A 252 -12.93 -11.02 -18.40
CA GLY A 252 -11.52 -10.76 -18.71
C GLY A 252 -11.26 -10.40 -20.18
N TYR A 253 -10.02 -10.61 -20.60
CA TYR A 253 -9.44 -10.04 -21.82
C TYR A 253 -9.19 -11.09 -22.91
N GLY A 254 -9.91 -12.21 -22.85
CA GLY A 254 -9.96 -13.21 -23.92
C GLY A 254 -8.69 -14.06 -24.08
N TYR A 255 -7.73 -13.96 -23.16
CA TYR A 255 -6.51 -14.74 -23.17
C TYR A 255 -6.47 -15.74 -22.01
N VAL A 256 -6.35 -17.03 -22.33
CA VAL A 256 -6.18 -18.11 -21.35
C VAL A 256 -4.71 -18.50 -21.34
N CYS A 257 -4.06 -18.31 -20.19
CA CYS A 257 -2.64 -18.56 -20.08
C CYS A 257 -2.28 -20.05 -20.07
N GLY A 258 -1.11 -20.35 -20.64
CA GLY A 258 -0.57 -21.72 -20.73
C GLY A 258 0.18 -22.16 -19.47
N ASP A 259 0.63 -23.41 -19.42
CA ASP A 259 1.37 -23.97 -18.27
C ASP A 259 2.59 -23.12 -17.86
N THR A 260 3.33 -22.59 -18.83
CA THR A 260 4.53 -21.77 -18.59
C THR A 260 4.18 -20.46 -17.86
N GLU A 261 3.13 -19.78 -18.30
CA GLU A 261 2.68 -18.52 -17.69
C GLU A 261 2.06 -18.75 -16.32
N ARG A 262 1.33 -19.86 -16.13
CA ARG A 262 0.82 -20.23 -14.81
C ARG A 262 1.97 -20.56 -13.84
N GLN A 263 3.07 -21.15 -14.32
CA GLN A 263 4.25 -21.35 -13.48
C GLN A 263 4.88 -20.00 -13.12
N ALA A 264 5.01 -19.07 -14.08
CA ALA A 264 5.49 -17.72 -13.81
C ALA A 264 4.61 -16.98 -12.78
N ILE A 265 3.28 -17.14 -12.84
CA ILE A 265 2.35 -16.63 -11.80
C ILE A 265 2.68 -17.19 -10.43
N ARG A 266 2.91 -18.51 -10.31
CA ARG A 266 3.22 -19.14 -9.02
C ARG A 266 4.54 -18.64 -8.44
N ASP A 267 5.56 -18.50 -9.30
CA ASP A 267 6.87 -18.03 -8.89
C ASP A 267 6.81 -16.56 -8.43
N TRP A 268 6.11 -15.70 -9.20
CA TRP A 268 5.86 -14.31 -8.85
C TRP A 268 5.09 -14.16 -7.53
N ALA A 269 3.96 -14.87 -7.41
CA ALA A 269 3.12 -14.82 -6.22
C ALA A 269 3.87 -15.33 -4.98
N ALA A 270 4.69 -16.36 -5.10
CA ALA A 270 5.54 -16.83 -4.01
C ALA A 270 6.55 -15.76 -3.57
N GLY A 271 7.16 -15.02 -4.52
CA GLY A 271 8.10 -13.93 -4.22
C GLY A 271 7.49 -12.78 -3.41
N MET A 272 6.16 -12.62 -3.48
CA MET A 272 5.45 -11.58 -2.75
C MET A 272 4.58 -12.09 -1.59
N ASN A 273 4.57 -13.40 -1.33
CA ASN A 273 3.65 -14.08 -0.41
C ASN A 273 2.16 -13.91 -0.79
N ALA A 274 1.86 -13.72 -2.08
CA ALA A 274 0.48 -13.72 -2.56
C ALA A 274 -0.05 -15.17 -2.64
N PRO A 275 -1.29 -15.41 -2.19
CA PRO A 275 -1.85 -16.76 -2.14
C PRO A 275 -2.19 -17.25 -3.54
N VAL A 276 -1.73 -18.44 -3.91
CA VAL A 276 -2.19 -19.17 -5.10
C VAL A 276 -2.79 -20.48 -4.61
N GLY A 277 -4.03 -20.77 -5.01
CA GLY A 277 -4.80 -21.92 -4.55
C GLY A 277 -4.17 -23.29 -4.78
#